data_AF-A0A9P6RI29-F1
#
_entry.id   AF-A0A9P6RI29-F1
#
_cell.length_a   1.000
_cell.length_b   1.000
_cell.length_c   1.000
_cell.angle_alpha   90.00
_cell.angle_beta   90.00
_cell.angle_gamma   90.00
#
_symmetry.space_group_name_H-M   'P 1'
#
loop_
_entity.id
_entity.type
_entity.pdbx_description
1 polymer ?
#
loop_
_entity_poly.entity_id
_entity_poly.type
_entity_poly.pdbx_seq_one_letter_code
_entity_poly.pdbx_strand_id
1 'polypeptide(L)'
;MDEASKKRKERLEQLKKRKLESTSNGGRDVSLSFRNYAPINNELSSEDTKIATPKDIGDTVEKKMEGVVEKVIEEEDAKRAKDVDIFSLAPKKPNWDLKRDIEPRLLKLEKKTRAAVIELIRRERPGDLNMA
;
A
#
# COMPACT_ATOMS: atom_id res chain seq x y z
N MET A 1 30.56 0.05 -31.57
CA MET A 1 30.85 -0.64 -30.28
C MET A 1 31.14 0.36 -29.16
N ASP A 2 31.82 1.47 -29.46
CA ASP A 2 32.31 2.41 -28.43
C ASP A 2 31.21 3.23 -27.73
N GLU A 3 30.09 3.49 -28.42
CA GLU A 3 29.01 4.30 -27.87
C GLU A 3 28.23 3.58 -26.75
N ALA A 4 28.02 2.27 -26.89
CA ALA A 4 27.39 1.45 -25.86
C ALA A 4 28.28 1.32 -24.60
N SER A 5 29.61 1.27 -24.80
CA SER A 5 30.58 1.24 -23.70
C SER A 5 30.58 2.54 -22.90
N LYS A 6 30.52 3.69 -23.57
CA LYS A 6 30.42 5.02 -22.93
C LYS A 6 29.13 5.16 -22.12
N LYS A 7 27.97 4.76 -22.67
CA LYS A 7 26.67 4.77 -21.96
C LYS A 7 26.68 3.89 -20.71
N ARG A 8 27.33 2.72 -20.75
CA ARG A 8 27.50 1.85 -19.57
C ARG A 8 28.37 2.49 -18.50
N LYS A 9 29.48 3.11 -18.91
CA LYS A 9 30.40 3.80 -18.00
C LYS A 9 29.72 4.95 -17.27
N GLU A 10 28.98 5.78 -18.00
CA GLU A 10 28.21 6.90 -17.45
C GLU A 10 27.15 6.43 -16.45
N ARG A 11 26.41 5.36 -16.78
CA ARG A 11 25.42 4.77 -15.88
C ARG A 11 26.06 4.23 -14.59
N LEU A 12 27.25 3.62 -14.68
CA LEU A 12 27.99 3.15 -13.52
C LEU A 12 28.50 4.31 -12.65
N GLU A 13 28.93 5.41 -13.27
CA GLU A 13 29.35 6.62 -12.56
C GLU A 13 28.18 7.28 -11.82
N GLN A 14 27.00 7.37 -12.44
CA GLN A 14 25.77 7.85 -11.79
C GLN A 14 25.36 6.96 -10.59
N LEU A 15 25.47 5.64 -10.73
CA LEU A 15 25.21 4.70 -9.63
C LEU A 15 26.20 4.88 -8.47
N LYS A 16 27.48 5.13 -8.77
CA LYS A 16 28.52 5.35 -7.77
C LYS A 16 28.32 6.67 -7.02
N LYS A 17 27.93 7.75 -7.72
CA LYS A 17 27.58 9.05 -7.09
C LYS A 17 26.38 8.92 -6.14
N ARG A 18 25.30 8.28 -6.57
CA ARG A 18 24.11 8.05 -5.73
C ARG A 18 24.41 7.20 -4.48
N LYS A 19 25.29 6.19 -4.60
CA LYS A 19 25.73 5.40 -3.45
C LYS A 19 26.56 6.24 -2.48
N LEU A 20 27.46 7.08 -2.99
CA LEU A 20 28.26 7.98 -2.16
C LEU A 20 27.36 8.99 -1.43
N GLU A 21 26.35 9.56 -2.10
CA GLU A 21 25.35 10.45 -1.50
C GLU A 21 24.47 9.73 -0.45
N SER A 22 24.09 8.47 -0.69
CA SER A 22 23.40 7.65 0.33
C SER A 22 24.31 7.32 1.52
N THR A 23 25.62 7.13 1.30
CA THR A 23 26.58 6.90 2.38
C THR A 23 26.86 8.19 3.17
N SER A 24 26.90 9.36 2.52
CA SER A 24 27.08 10.64 3.22
C SER A 24 25.83 11.07 3.99
N ASN A 25 24.62 10.75 3.50
CA ASN A 25 23.37 11.04 4.21
C ASN A 25 22.99 9.93 5.24
N GLY A 26 23.66 8.78 5.17
CA GLY A 26 23.52 7.65 6.09
C GLY A 26 24.66 7.49 7.09
N GLY A 27 25.63 8.41 7.07
CA GLY A 27 26.56 8.63 8.16
C GLY A 27 25.78 9.21 9.32
N ARG A 28 25.08 8.36 10.08
CA ARG A 28 24.66 8.75 11.42
C ARG A 28 25.95 9.09 12.14
N ASP A 29 26.19 10.37 12.33
CA ASP A 29 27.15 10.87 13.29
C ASP A 29 26.57 10.49 14.66
N VAL A 30 26.68 9.20 15.00
CA VAL A 30 26.17 8.67 16.26
C VAL A 30 27.14 9.16 17.29
N SER A 31 26.80 10.28 17.94
CA SER A 31 27.49 10.71 19.15
C SER A 31 27.37 9.58 20.18
N LEU A 32 28.45 8.83 20.33
CA LEU A 32 28.56 7.71 21.25
C LEU A 32 28.65 8.28 22.66
N SER A 33 27.60 8.09 23.45
CA SER A 33 27.58 8.42 24.87
C SER A 33 27.55 7.14 25.70
N PHE A 34 28.45 7.06 26.68
CA PHE A 34 28.57 5.90 27.57
C PHE A 34 27.94 6.23 28.92
N ARG A 35 27.24 5.26 29.55
CA ARG A 35 26.55 5.48 30.83
C ARG A 35 27.37 5.13 32.06
N ASN A 36 28.25 4.12 31.96
CA ASN A 36 28.93 3.53 33.13
C ASN A 36 30.46 3.48 32.97
N TYR A 37 31.03 4.01 31.90
CA TYR A 37 32.45 3.84 31.61
C TYR A 37 33.00 4.98 30.74
N ALA A 38 34.28 5.32 30.96
CA ALA A 38 35.04 6.25 30.13
C ALA A 38 36.05 5.43 29.29
N PRO A 39 35.99 5.49 27.94
CA PRO A 39 36.93 4.78 27.09
C PRO A 39 38.36 5.24 27.33
N ILE A 40 39.30 4.29 27.40
CA ILE A 40 40.74 4.56 27.56
C ILE A 40 41.37 5.06 26.25
N ASN A 41 40.75 4.74 25.10
CA ASN A 41 41.28 5.09 23.78
C ASN A 41 41.11 6.59 23.51
N ASN A 42 42.21 7.30 23.21
CA ASN A 42 42.20 8.75 22.92
C ASN A 42 41.26 9.15 21.77
N GLU A 43 41.04 8.26 20.78
CA GLU A 43 40.11 8.51 19.67
C GLU A 43 38.63 8.51 20.10
N LEU A 44 38.28 7.75 21.13
CA LEU A 44 36.92 7.69 21.72
C LEU A 44 36.78 8.56 22.97
N SER A 45 37.90 9.03 23.53
CA SER A 45 38.03 9.81 24.75
C SER A 45 38.30 11.30 24.47
N SER A 46 37.84 11.83 23.33
CA SER A 46 37.86 13.27 23.09
C SER A 46 37.11 14.00 24.21
N GLU A 47 37.57 15.20 24.57
CA GLU A 47 37.34 15.96 25.83
C GLU A 47 35.89 16.11 26.38
N ASP A 48 34.86 15.63 25.67
CA ASP A 48 33.44 15.82 25.98
C ASP A 48 32.65 14.50 26.08
N THR A 49 33.23 13.44 26.66
CA THR A 49 32.45 12.22 26.99
C THR A 49 31.51 12.47 28.18
N LYS A 50 30.44 13.23 27.93
CA LYS A 50 29.36 13.45 28.90
C LYS A 50 28.70 12.10 29.19
N ILE A 51 28.72 11.70 30.46
CA ILE A 51 28.02 10.50 30.93
C ILE A 51 26.53 10.72 30.67
N ALA A 52 25.93 9.87 29.84
CA ALA A 52 24.52 10.02 29.48
C ALA A 52 23.63 9.76 30.71
N THR A 53 22.85 10.78 31.07
CA THR A 53 21.83 10.67 32.11
C THR A 53 20.53 10.10 31.54
N PRO A 54 19.60 9.58 32.36
CA PRO A 54 18.30 9.11 31.88
C PRO A 54 17.46 10.14 31.11
N LYS A 55 17.81 11.44 31.21
CA LYS A 55 17.19 12.54 30.47
C LYS A 55 17.73 12.70 29.04
N ASP A 56 18.94 12.21 28.77
CA ASP A 56 19.60 12.26 27.47
C ASP A 56 19.18 11.08 26.58
N ILE A 57 18.47 10.11 27.16
CA ILE A 57 17.76 9.07 26.42
C ILE A 57 16.65 9.80 25.67
N GLY A 58 16.78 9.84 24.34
CA GLY A 58 15.76 10.41 23.45
C GLY A 58 14.44 9.65 23.51
N ASP A 59 13.70 9.62 22.40
CA ASP A 59 12.38 9.01 22.36
C ASP A 59 12.42 7.51 22.66
N THR A 60 12.13 7.16 23.92
CA THR A 60 11.89 5.79 24.39
C THR A 60 10.74 5.17 23.60
N VAL A 61 10.78 3.86 23.41
CA VAL A 61 9.73 3.09 22.73
C VAL A 61 8.35 3.36 23.33
N GLU A 62 8.27 3.55 24.64
CA GLU A 62 7.07 3.92 25.39
C GLU A 62 6.42 5.21 24.87
N LYS A 63 7.19 6.30 24.70
CA LYS A 63 6.69 7.57 24.14
C LYS A 63 6.24 7.45 22.68
N LYS A 64 6.84 6.54 21.92
CA LYS A 64 6.44 6.28 20.52
C LYS A 64 5.16 5.45 20.43
N MET A 65 4.88 4.64 21.45
CA MET A 65 3.68 3.81 21.54
C MET A 65 2.53 4.51 22.27
N GLU A 66 2.82 5.56 23.04
CA GLU A 66 1.83 6.46 23.63
C GLU A 66 0.93 7.06 22.53
N GLY A 67 -0.37 6.81 22.63
CA GLY A 67 -1.37 7.24 21.62
C GLY A 67 -1.57 6.31 20.41
N VAL A 68 -0.73 5.28 20.21
CA VAL A 68 -1.04 4.23 19.19
C VAL A 68 -2.19 3.36 19.68
N VAL A 69 -2.18 3.02 20.97
CA VAL A 69 -3.22 2.20 21.60
C VAL A 69 -4.59 2.89 21.50
N GLU A 70 -4.66 4.18 21.80
CA GLU A 70 -5.91 4.97 21.72
C GLU A 70 -6.45 5.01 20.28
N LYS A 71 -5.60 5.26 19.28
CA LYS A 71 -6.00 5.24 17.86
C LYS A 71 -6.56 3.89 17.42
N VAL A 72 -5.94 2.79 17.85
CA VAL A 72 -6.42 1.44 17.51
C VAL A 72 -7.79 1.17 18.13
N ILE A 73 -8.02 1.62 19.36
CA ILE A 73 -9.31 1.51 20.04
C ILE A 73 -10.37 2.33 19.30
N GLU A 74 -10.07 3.59 18.97
CA GLU A 74 -10.98 4.48 18.21
C GLU A 74 -11.33 3.91 16.83
N GLU A 75 -10.36 3.34 16.11
CA GLU A 75 -10.59 2.70 14.81
C GLU A 75 -11.47 1.45 14.93
N GLU A 76 -11.25 0.61 15.94
CA GLU A 76 -12.06 -0.57 16.20
C GLU A 76 -13.48 -0.22 16.65
N ASP A 77 -13.64 0.84 17.45
CA ASP A 77 -14.94 1.33 17.86
C ASP A 77 -15.69 1.97 16.69
N ALA A 78 -14.99 2.71 15.81
CA ALA A 78 -15.57 3.20 14.56
C ALA A 78 -15.96 2.08 13.59
N LYS A 79 -15.23 0.96 13.56
CA LYS A 79 -15.60 -0.23 12.78
C LYS A 79 -16.80 -0.97 13.38
N ARG A 80 -16.91 -1.02 14.71
CA ARG A 80 -18.07 -1.60 15.41
C ARG A 80 -19.32 -0.74 15.30
N ALA A 81 -19.15 0.59 15.31
CA ALA A 81 -20.23 1.56 15.14
C ALA A 81 -20.70 1.69 13.67
N LYS A 82 -19.86 1.28 12.70
CA LYS A 82 -20.35 1.01 11.35
C LYS A 82 -21.26 -0.21 11.45
N ASP A 83 -22.56 0.08 11.42
CA ASP A 83 -23.64 -0.90 11.49
C ASP A 83 -23.27 -2.17 10.72
N VAL A 84 -23.20 -3.28 11.46
CA VAL A 84 -22.96 -4.59 10.89
C VAL A 84 -24.04 -4.83 9.85
N ASP A 85 -23.64 -4.91 8.58
CA ASP A 85 -24.56 -5.12 7.48
C ASP A 85 -25.30 -6.46 7.68
N ILE A 86 -26.56 -6.37 8.11
CA ILE A 86 -27.43 -7.50 8.45
C ILE A 86 -27.61 -8.42 7.24
N PHE A 87 -27.47 -7.90 6.01
CA PHE A 87 -27.55 -8.68 4.78
C PHE A 87 -26.31 -9.54 4.52
N SER A 88 -25.15 -9.16 5.06
CA SER A 88 -23.91 -9.94 4.99
C SER A 88 -23.87 -11.04 6.05
N LEU A 89 -24.48 -10.79 7.22
CA LEU A 89 -24.50 -11.72 8.35
C LEU A 89 -25.58 -12.81 8.23
N ALA A 90 -26.61 -12.58 7.40
CA ALA A 90 -27.66 -13.56 7.15
C ALA A 90 -27.12 -14.79 6.38
N PRO A 91 -27.59 -16.01 6.71
CA PRO A 91 -27.25 -17.19 5.93
C PRO A 91 -27.75 -17.01 4.48
N LYS A 92 -26.83 -17.10 3.52
CA LYS A 92 -27.17 -16.99 2.11
C LYS A 92 -28.04 -18.17 1.68
N LYS A 93 -28.89 -17.94 0.67
CA LYS A 93 -29.70 -19.01 0.07
C LYS A 93 -28.79 -20.12 -0.49
N PRO A 94 -29.17 -21.41 -0.40
CA PRO A 94 -28.37 -22.52 -0.94
C PRO A 94 -27.98 -22.35 -2.42
N ASN A 95 -28.87 -21.74 -3.22
CA ASN A 95 -28.66 -21.54 -4.67
C ASN A 95 -28.04 -20.18 -5.02
N TRP A 96 -27.52 -19.41 -4.05
CA TRP A 96 -27.00 -18.07 -4.31
C TRP A 96 -25.79 -18.07 -5.25
N ASP A 97 -24.94 -19.08 -5.12
CA ASP A 97 -23.75 -19.29 -5.94
C ASP A 97 -24.13 -19.65 -7.38
N LEU A 98 -25.09 -20.56 -7.53
CA LEU A 98 -25.65 -20.93 -8.82
C LEU A 98 -26.23 -19.71 -9.55
N LYS A 99 -26.95 -18.85 -8.83
CA LYS A 99 -27.49 -17.62 -9.42
C LYS A 99 -26.34 -16.69 -9.86
N ARG A 100 -25.37 -16.43 -8.98
CA ARG A 100 -24.23 -15.56 -9.26
C ARG A 100 -23.45 -15.98 -10.51
N ASP A 101 -23.23 -17.28 -10.67
CA ASP A 101 -22.38 -17.81 -11.74
C ASP A 101 -23.14 -17.95 -13.08
N ILE A 102 -24.46 -18.12 -13.04
CA ILE A 102 -25.32 -18.21 -14.24
C ILE A 102 -25.71 -16.82 -14.77
N GLU A 103 -25.91 -15.83 -13.89
CA GLU A 103 -26.32 -14.47 -14.24
C GLU A 103 -25.46 -13.81 -15.35
N PRO A 104 -24.12 -13.87 -15.36
CA PRO A 104 -23.33 -13.30 -16.46
C PRO A 104 -23.49 -14.06 -17.78
N ARG A 105 -23.84 -15.35 -17.75
CA ARG A 105 -24.13 -16.14 -18.96
C ARG A 105 -25.52 -15.80 -19.51
N LEU A 106 -26.51 -15.66 -18.63
CA LEU A 106 -27.85 -15.21 -18.99
C LEU A 106 -27.84 -13.81 -19.60
N LEU A 107 -27.09 -12.87 -19.04
CA LEU A 107 -26.98 -11.51 -19.59
C LEU A 107 -26.41 -11.50 -21.03
N LYS A 108 -25.41 -12.35 -21.31
CA LYS A 108 -24.87 -12.50 -22.68
C LYS A 108 -25.90 -13.10 -23.62
N LEU A 109 -26.65 -14.09 -23.17
CA LEU A 109 -27.69 -14.75 -23.96
C LEU A 109 -28.86 -13.79 -24.22
N GLU A 110 -29.35 -13.10 -23.21
CA GLU A 110 -30.45 -12.14 -23.29
C GLU A 110 -30.16 -11.02 -24.30
N LYS A 111 -28.93 -10.49 -24.32
CA LYS A 111 -28.51 -9.51 -25.34
C LYS A 111 -28.66 -10.06 -26.77
N LYS A 112 -28.22 -11.31 -27.00
CA LYS A 112 -28.34 -11.96 -28.31
C LYS A 112 -29.79 -12.27 -28.66
N THR A 113 -30.59 -12.74 -27.70
CA THR A 113 -32.01 -13.00 -27.88
C THR A 113 -32.76 -11.74 -28.24
N ARG A 114 -32.53 -10.62 -27.52
CA ARG A 114 -33.14 -9.33 -27.86
C ARG A 114 -32.73 -8.85 -29.26
N ALA A 115 -31.46 -8.99 -29.63
CA ALA A 115 -31.00 -8.66 -30.98
C ALA A 115 -31.67 -9.52 -32.06
N ALA A 116 -31.78 -10.83 -31.84
CA ALA A 116 -32.45 -11.75 -32.76
C ALA A 116 -33.95 -11.45 -32.89
N VAL A 117 -34.62 -11.10 -31.78
CA VAL A 117 -36.02 -10.66 -31.79
C VAL A 117 -36.18 -9.38 -32.62
N ILE A 118 -35.30 -8.40 -32.44
CA ILE A 118 -35.31 -7.16 -33.25
C ILE A 118 -35.10 -7.48 -34.73
N GLU A 119 -34.17 -8.37 -35.07
CA GLU A 119 -33.93 -8.79 -36.46
C GLU A 119 -35.15 -9.50 -37.07
N LEU A 120 -35.81 -10.37 -36.30
CA LEU A 120 -37.01 -11.08 -36.74
C LEU A 120 -38.17 -10.10 -36.98
N ILE A 121 -38.39 -9.14 -36.08
CA ILE A 121 -39.37 -8.07 -36.27
C ILE A 121 -39.04 -7.25 -37.52
N ARG A 122 -37.77 -6.91 -37.75
CA ARG A 122 -37.33 -6.16 -38.95
C ARG A 122 -37.59 -6.94 -40.24
N ARG A 123 -37.50 -8.27 -40.21
CA ARG A 123 -37.78 -9.15 -41.35
C ARG A 123 -39.28 -9.28 -41.62
N GLU A 124 -40.10 -9.41 -40.57
CA GLU A 124 -41.53 -9.64 -40.70
C GLU A 124 -42.34 -8.36 -40.96
N ARG A 125 -41.89 -7.21 -40.42
CA ARG A 125 -42.59 -5.93 -40.56
C ARG A 125 -41.66 -4.80 -41.05
N PRO A 126 -41.20 -4.86 -42.31
CA PRO A 126 -40.33 -3.84 -42.87
C PRO A 126 -41.04 -2.47 -43.03
N GLY A 127 -42.37 -2.45 -43.09
CA GLY A 127 -43.16 -1.22 -43.24
C GLY A 127 -43.35 -0.42 -41.95
N ASP A 128 -43.38 -1.09 -40.79
CA ASP A 128 -43.71 -0.46 -39.50
C ASP A 128 -42.53 0.34 -38.91
N LEU A 129 -41.30 0.05 -39.34
CA LEU A 129 -40.07 0.69 -38.85
C LEU A 129 -39.66 1.96 -39.61
N ASN A 130 -40.33 2.28 -40.73
CA ASN A 130 -40.06 3.48 -41.54
C ASN A 130 -40.99 4.66 -41.22
N MET A 131 -41.83 4.54 -40.17
CA MET A 131 -42.84 5.52 -39.78
C MET A 131 -42.50 6.31 -38.51
N ALA A 132 -41.22 6.40 -38.14
CA ALA A 132 -40.73 7.24 -37.03
C ALA A 132 -39.52 8.07 -37.47
#